data_AF-A0A1B6AVU2-F1
#
_entry.id   AF-A0A1B6AVU2-F1
#
_cell.length_a   1.000
_cell.length_b   1.000
_cell.length_c   1.000
_cell.angle_alpha   90.00
_cell.angle_beta   90.00
_cell.angle_gamma   90.00
#
_symmetry.space_group_name_H-M   'P 1'
#
loop_
_entity.id
_entity.type
_entity.pdbx_description
1 polymer ?
#
loop_
_entity_poly.entity_id
_entity_poly.type
_entity_poly.pdbx_seq_one_letter_code
_entity_poly.pdbx_strand_id
1 'polypeptide(L)'
;MADLAAAGQQVVIDLLVRRFLCPAAGCDRRTFVEQVDGLTERFVRRTPLLRRSLEKMALALAGRPGARLAAHLSIPANPSLIRLVLWRNLCEAVEKCVAVHRRCLAEPTEDTPAGTTAEPEVPVRPEGMRVTRRRGRHATVHALYDKGVPIQAIPDVLGLDRKTVHRYAHAATPQDASLATGSRRQGEIHAYSPYPQRRWNEGCTDAARLHTEISELGFTGSKRTVRRHPQENRASGKPAPDKPKTLTVRTATWLITSHPDHLDERSTLKLKKLLARSPELDAVTLCSRPQEVDQNRTT
;
A
#
# COMPACT_ATOMS: atom_id res chain seq x y z
N MET A 1 -2.22 14.91 13.22
CA MET A 1 -3.27 15.03 12.18
C MET A 1 -3.97 16.36 12.36
N ALA A 2 -4.08 17.23 11.35
CA ALA A 2 -4.67 18.55 11.54
C ALA A 2 -6.20 18.49 11.69
N ASP A 3 -6.77 19.29 12.59
CA ASP A 3 -8.21 19.42 12.82
C ASP A 3 -8.68 20.89 12.79
N LEU A 4 -9.98 21.12 12.98
CA LEU A 4 -10.54 22.45 13.17
C LEU A 4 -9.90 23.15 14.37
N ALA A 5 -9.74 24.47 14.24
CA ALA A 5 -9.23 25.29 15.32
C ALA A 5 -10.18 25.27 16.52
N ALA A 6 -9.61 25.35 17.72
CA ALA A 6 -10.33 25.51 18.98
C ALA A 6 -9.84 26.78 19.66
N ALA A 7 -10.76 27.64 20.10
CA ALA A 7 -10.43 28.94 20.72
C ALA A 7 -9.41 29.78 19.93
N GLY A 8 -9.52 29.78 18.59
CA GLY A 8 -8.61 30.51 17.70
C GLY A 8 -7.19 29.91 17.62
N GLN A 9 -6.97 28.70 18.10
CA GLN A 9 -5.68 28.00 18.04
C GLN A 9 -5.74 26.79 17.10
N GLN A 10 -4.66 26.55 16.37
CA GLN A 10 -4.53 25.36 15.53
C GLN A 10 -4.53 24.10 16.38
N VAL A 11 -5.31 23.10 15.98
CA VAL A 11 -5.40 21.81 16.68
C VAL A 11 -4.75 20.72 15.84
N VAL A 12 -3.92 19.91 16.50
CA VAL A 12 -3.33 18.70 15.95
C VAL A 12 -3.74 17.53 16.84
N ILE A 13 -4.35 16.51 16.23
CA ILE A 13 -4.67 15.25 16.89
C ILE A 13 -3.51 14.29 16.69
N ASP A 14 -2.87 13.89 17.78
CA ASP A 14 -1.88 12.83 17.80
C ASP A 14 -2.53 11.50 18.17
N LEU A 15 -2.43 10.54 17.24
CA LEU A 15 -3.12 9.26 17.33
C LEU A 15 -2.12 8.12 17.42
N LEU A 16 -2.27 7.31 18.46
CA LEU A 16 -1.60 6.02 18.57
C LEU A 16 -2.51 4.94 18.01
N VAL A 17 -2.19 4.49 16.80
CA VAL A 17 -2.98 3.52 16.03
C VAL A 17 -2.16 2.26 15.75
N ARG A 18 -2.84 1.12 15.60
CA ARG A 18 -2.16 -0.13 15.31
C ARG A 18 -1.58 -0.12 13.90
N ARG A 19 -0.39 -0.70 13.74
CA ARG A 19 0.23 -0.95 12.44
C ARG A 19 0.15 -2.43 12.11
N PHE A 20 -0.54 -2.75 11.03
CA PHE A 20 -0.68 -4.10 10.50
C PHE A 20 0.33 -4.36 9.39
N LEU A 21 0.66 -5.63 9.18
CA LEU A 21 1.56 -6.08 8.12
C LEU A 21 0.78 -7.03 7.21
N CYS A 22 0.88 -6.85 5.89
CA CYS A 22 0.36 -7.84 4.95
C CYS A 22 1.26 -9.08 4.99
N PRO A 23 0.73 -10.26 5.32
CA PRO A 23 1.52 -11.48 5.38
C PRO A 23 1.77 -12.12 4.00
N ALA A 24 1.04 -11.72 2.96
CA ALA A 24 1.16 -12.30 1.62
C ALA A 24 2.50 -11.94 0.94
N ALA A 25 3.26 -12.97 0.56
CA ALA A 25 4.48 -12.82 -0.22
C ALA A 25 4.15 -12.25 -1.62
N GLY A 26 4.73 -11.09 -1.95
CA GLY A 26 4.44 -10.39 -3.21
C GLY A 26 3.33 -9.33 -3.11
N CYS A 27 2.74 -9.09 -1.94
CA CYS A 27 1.87 -7.93 -1.77
C CYS A 27 2.70 -6.64 -1.75
N ASP A 28 2.51 -5.77 -2.74
CA ASP A 28 3.17 -4.47 -2.82
C ASP A 28 2.83 -3.59 -1.59
N ARG A 29 1.66 -3.79 -0.97
CA ARG A 29 1.18 -3.06 0.20
C ARG A 29 1.49 -3.83 1.49
N ARG A 30 2.75 -3.81 1.92
CA ARG A 30 3.25 -4.62 3.06
C ARG A 30 2.87 -4.09 4.45
N THR A 31 2.53 -2.82 4.58
CA THR A 31 2.19 -2.17 5.86
C THR A 31 0.88 -1.42 5.73
N PHE A 32 -0.04 -1.65 6.67
CA PHE A 32 -1.27 -0.90 6.82
C PHE A 32 -1.31 -0.26 8.20
N VAL A 33 -2.04 0.83 8.32
CA VAL A 33 -2.30 1.49 9.59
C VAL A 33 -3.79 1.39 9.83
N GLU A 34 -4.19 1.07 11.06
CA GLU A 34 -5.58 1.07 11.51
C GLU A 34 -6.27 2.37 11.09
N GLN A 35 -7.49 2.24 10.58
CA GLN A 35 -8.32 3.38 10.24
C GLN A 35 -9.42 3.46 11.29
N VAL A 36 -9.34 4.47 12.16
CA VAL A 36 -10.40 4.87 13.08
C VAL A 36 -11.50 5.53 12.28
N ASP A 37 -12.70 4.95 12.34
CA ASP A 37 -13.86 5.46 11.61
C ASP A 37 -14.18 6.90 12.02
N GLY A 38 -14.64 7.70 11.06
CA GLY A 38 -14.92 9.14 11.24
C GLY A 38 -13.70 10.04 11.50
N LEU A 39 -12.52 9.48 11.77
CA LEU A 39 -11.34 10.25 12.16
C LEU A 39 -10.18 10.13 11.18
N THR A 40 -9.88 8.92 10.70
CA THR A 40 -8.71 8.68 9.84
C THR A 40 -9.11 8.10 8.49
N GLU A 41 -8.53 8.65 7.42
CA GLU A 41 -8.60 8.10 6.06
C GLU A 41 -7.17 7.91 5.53
N ARG A 42 -7.00 6.93 4.63
CA ARG A 42 -5.68 6.56 4.11
C ARG A 42 -4.99 7.73 3.41
N PHE A 43 -3.74 8.00 3.79
CA PHE A 43 -2.90 9.11 3.29
C PHE A 43 -3.43 10.52 3.59
N VAL A 44 -4.57 10.65 4.28
CA VAL A 44 -5.14 11.94 4.63
C VAL A 44 -4.47 12.46 5.92
N ARG A 45 -4.05 13.72 5.90
CA ARG A 45 -3.38 14.39 7.04
C ARG A 45 -4.28 15.35 7.80
N ARG A 46 -5.58 15.37 7.47
CA ARG A 46 -6.62 16.27 8.00
C ARG A 46 -7.85 15.47 8.42
N THR A 47 -8.54 15.86 9.49
CA THR A 47 -9.82 15.25 9.86
C THR A 47 -10.86 15.41 8.75
N PRO A 48 -11.83 14.48 8.64
CA PRO A 48 -12.93 14.61 7.70
C PRO A 48 -13.71 15.92 7.88
N LEU A 49 -13.86 16.37 9.13
CA LEU A 49 -14.53 17.61 9.47
C LEU A 49 -13.75 18.83 8.95
N LEU A 50 -12.44 18.94 9.27
CA LEU A 50 -11.59 19.99 8.73
C LEU A 50 -11.62 20.03 7.20
N ARG A 51 -11.53 18.86 6.55
CA ARG A 51 -11.61 18.74 5.09
C ARG A 51 -12.91 19.33 4.56
N ARG A 52 -14.07 18.92 5.10
CA ARG A 52 -15.40 19.41 4.67
C ARG A 52 -15.54 20.92 4.86
N SER A 53 -15.01 21.48 5.95
CA SER A 53 -15.03 22.93 6.19
C SER A 53 -14.20 23.70 5.15
N LEU A 54 -12.99 23.21 4.83
CA LEU A 54 -12.16 23.77 3.76
C LEU A 54 -12.85 23.72 2.40
N GLU A 55 -13.62 22.67 2.12
CA GLU A 55 -14.38 22.55 0.87
C GLU A 55 -15.53 23.55 0.78
N LYS A 56 -16.30 23.72 1.85
CA LYS A 56 -17.37 24.72 1.89
C LYS A 56 -16.81 26.12 1.69
N MET A 57 -15.70 26.45 2.36
CA MET A 57 -15.01 27.73 2.17
C MET A 57 -14.50 27.89 0.74
N ALA A 58 -13.90 26.84 0.16
CA ALA A 58 -13.40 26.86 -1.21
C ALA A 58 -14.51 27.02 -2.25
N LEU A 59 -15.67 26.37 -2.06
CA LEU A 59 -16.82 26.48 -2.95
C LEU A 59 -17.49 27.85 -2.86
N ALA A 60 -17.60 28.42 -1.66
CA ALA A 60 -18.24 29.72 -1.44
C ALA A 60 -17.35 30.91 -1.82
N LEU A 61 -16.04 30.83 -1.53
CA LEU A 61 -15.12 31.97 -1.61
C LEU A 61 -13.95 31.75 -2.59
N ALA A 62 -13.93 30.63 -3.31
CA ALA A 62 -12.86 30.24 -4.22
C ALA A 62 -11.47 30.21 -3.52
N GLY A 63 -10.39 30.39 -4.30
CA GLY A 63 -9.00 30.21 -3.87
C GLY A 63 -8.56 31.12 -2.72
N ARG A 64 -8.04 32.32 -3.06
CA ARG A 64 -7.39 33.22 -2.08
C ARG A 64 -8.35 33.82 -1.04
N PRO A 65 -9.59 34.25 -1.37
CA PRO A 65 -10.53 34.74 -0.36
C PRO A 65 -10.91 33.64 0.65
N GLY A 66 -11.15 32.41 0.20
CA GLY A 66 -11.36 31.27 1.08
C GLY A 66 -10.15 30.98 1.98
N ALA A 67 -8.93 31.07 1.45
CA ALA A 67 -7.71 30.87 2.23
C ALA A 67 -7.53 31.95 3.31
N ARG A 68 -7.89 33.21 3.03
CA ARG A 68 -7.90 34.29 4.02
C ARG A 68 -8.91 34.04 5.13
N LEU A 69 -10.13 33.62 4.79
CA LEU A 69 -11.12 33.25 5.81
C LEU A 69 -10.62 32.09 6.68
N ALA A 70 -10.05 31.04 6.06
CA ALA A 70 -9.46 29.93 6.80
C ALA A 70 -8.36 30.40 7.77
N ALA A 71 -7.50 31.33 7.36
CA ALA A 71 -6.47 31.91 8.23
C ALA A 71 -7.07 32.70 9.40
N HIS A 72 -8.14 33.49 9.18
CA HIS A 72 -8.86 34.17 10.26
C HIS A 72 -9.50 33.21 11.27
N LEU A 73 -9.85 32.00 10.83
CA LEU A 73 -10.36 30.92 11.68
C LEU A 73 -9.24 30.03 12.25
N SER A 74 -7.98 30.42 12.12
CA SER A 74 -6.81 29.64 12.55
C SER A 74 -6.74 28.23 11.94
N ILE A 75 -7.25 28.07 10.71
CA ILE A 75 -7.23 26.82 9.96
C ILE A 75 -6.09 26.85 8.93
N PRO A 76 -5.16 25.88 8.93
CA PRO A 76 -4.07 25.85 7.96
C PRO A 76 -4.56 25.48 6.56
N ALA A 77 -4.55 26.46 5.65
CA ALA A 77 -4.95 26.35 4.25
C ALA A 77 -3.83 26.76 3.29
N ASN A 78 -3.79 26.14 2.11
CA ASN A 78 -2.95 26.61 1.00
C ASN A 78 -3.70 27.74 0.25
N PRO A 79 -3.01 28.78 -0.25
CA PRO A 79 -3.60 29.86 -1.05
C PRO A 79 -4.50 29.42 -2.22
N SER A 80 -4.29 28.20 -2.74
CA SER A 80 -5.11 27.59 -3.78
C SER A 80 -6.15 26.62 -3.22
N LEU A 81 -7.02 27.06 -2.32
CA LEU A 81 -8.11 26.22 -1.80
C LEU A 81 -9.00 25.63 -2.90
N ILE A 82 -9.20 26.37 -4.00
CA ILE A 82 -9.96 25.88 -5.15
C ILE A 82 -9.30 24.67 -5.82
N ARG A 83 -7.96 24.55 -5.78
CA ARG A 83 -7.24 23.38 -6.32
C ARG A 83 -7.60 22.11 -5.56
N LEU A 84 -7.92 22.20 -4.27
CA LEU A 84 -8.35 21.06 -3.47
C LEU A 84 -9.68 20.49 -3.98
N VAL A 85 -10.66 21.38 -4.23
CA VAL A 85 -12.00 20.98 -4.71
C VAL A 85 -11.94 20.53 -6.18
N LEU A 86 -11.23 21.25 -7.03
CA LEU A 86 -11.05 20.87 -8.43
C LEU A 86 -10.38 19.51 -8.56
N TRP A 87 -9.32 19.26 -7.79
CA TRP A 87 -8.63 17.97 -7.78
C TRP A 87 -9.54 16.83 -7.32
N ARG A 88 -10.31 17.05 -6.26
CA ARG A 88 -11.32 16.10 -5.76
C ARG A 88 -12.32 15.76 -6.86
N ASN A 89 -12.94 16.77 -7.47
CA ASN A 89 -13.96 16.60 -8.49
C ASN A 89 -13.40 15.89 -9.72
N LEU A 90 -12.16 16.21 -10.11
CA LEU A 90 -11.45 15.51 -11.16
C LEU A 90 -11.28 14.03 -10.83
N CYS A 91 -10.79 13.70 -9.62
CA CYS A 91 -10.62 12.31 -9.19
C CYS A 91 -11.95 11.55 -9.18
N GLU A 92 -13.04 12.18 -8.73
CA GLU A 92 -14.38 11.59 -8.74
C GLU A 92 -14.91 11.38 -10.16
N ALA A 93 -14.72 12.34 -11.06
CA ALA A 93 -15.10 12.22 -12.47
C ALA A 93 -14.33 11.10 -13.18
N VAL A 94 -13.01 11.01 -12.94
CA VAL A 94 -12.16 9.91 -13.43
C VAL A 94 -12.64 8.58 -12.85
N GLU A 95 -12.95 8.50 -11.55
CA GLU A 95 -13.46 7.29 -10.92
C GLU A 95 -14.78 6.81 -11.55
N LYS A 96 -15.72 7.73 -11.79
CA LYS A 96 -16.98 7.43 -12.50
C LYS A 96 -16.71 6.92 -13.91
N CYS A 97 -15.82 7.56 -14.66
CA CYS A 97 -15.48 7.13 -16.02
C CYS A 97 -14.82 5.74 -16.03
N VAL A 98 -13.86 5.48 -15.14
CA VAL A 98 -13.22 4.16 -14.99
C VAL A 98 -14.23 3.10 -14.58
N ALA A 99 -15.21 3.43 -13.73
CA ALA A 99 -16.25 2.51 -13.32
C ALA A 99 -17.17 2.11 -14.49
N VAL A 100 -17.46 3.03 -15.42
CA VAL A 100 -18.17 2.74 -16.68
C VAL A 100 -17.34 1.80 -17.56
N HIS A 101 -16.04 2.07 -17.68
CA HIS A 101 -15.09 1.27 -18.48
C HIS A 101 -14.47 0.10 -17.70
N ARG A 102 -15.17 -0.43 -16.68
CA ARG A 102 -14.64 -1.51 -15.81
C ARG A 102 -14.23 -2.77 -16.58
N ARG A 103 -14.81 -3.01 -17.76
CA ARG A 103 -14.47 -4.14 -18.64
C ARG A 103 -13.03 -4.06 -19.16
N CYS A 104 -12.51 -2.86 -19.37
CA CYS A 104 -11.15 -2.61 -19.86
C CYS A 104 -10.06 -2.88 -18.79
N LEU A 105 -10.47 -3.02 -17.51
CA LEU A 105 -9.57 -3.31 -16.39
C LEU A 105 -9.17 -4.79 -16.27
N ALA A 106 -9.93 -5.68 -16.91
CA ALA A 106 -9.55 -7.09 -17.03
C ALA A 106 -8.34 -7.20 -17.96
N GLU A 107 -7.34 -7.97 -17.57
CA GLU A 107 -6.32 -8.37 -18.54
C GLU A 107 -6.97 -9.35 -19.52
N PRO A 108 -6.77 -9.18 -20.84
CA PRO A 108 -7.17 -10.21 -21.78
C PRO A 108 -6.45 -11.49 -21.40
N THR A 109 -7.22 -12.56 -21.20
CA THR A 109 -6.67 -13.90 -21.01
C THR A 109 -5.90 -14.22 -22.29
N GLU A 110 -4.57 -14.19 -22.24
CA GLU A 110 -3.81 -14.99 -23.20
C GLU A 110 -4.19 -16.44 -22.89
N ASP A 111 -5.01 -17.03 -23.77
CA ASP A 111 -5.33 -18.46 -23.77
C ASP A 111 -4.01 -19.23 -23.78
N THR A 112 -3.53 -19.58 -22.60
CA THR A 112 -2.47 -20.57 -22.46
C THR A 112 -3.17 -21.92 -22.48
N PRO A 113 -2.96 -22.78 -23.50
CA PRO A 113 -3.57 -24.09 -23.51
C PRO A 113 -3.09 -24.91 -22.31
N ALA A 114 -4.01 -25.71 -21.78
CA ALA A 114 -3.76 -26.66 -20.72
C ALA A 114 -2.57 -27.57 -21.07
N GLY A 115 -1.67 -27.76 -20.10
CA GLY A 115 -0.70 -28.85 -20.08
C GLY A 115 0.75 -28.39 -20.22
N THR A 116 1.46 -28.34 -19.09
CA THR A 116 2.61 -29.20 -18.84
C THR A 116 3.03 -29.01 -17.39
N THR A 117 3.08 -30.12 -16.65
CA THR A 117 3.71 -30.24 -15.34
C THR A 117 5.17 -29.82 -15.45
N ALA A 118 5.48 -28.59 -15.09
CA ALA A 118 6.85 -28.16 -14.83
C ALA A 118 7.08 -28.24 -13.33
N GLU A 119 8.05 -29.06 -12.92
CA GLU A 119 8.60 -29.08 -11.56
C GLU A 119 8.95 -27.65 -11.12
N PRO A 120 8.63 -27.26 -9.87
CA PRO A 120 8.87 -25.91 -9.42
C PRO A 120 10.37 -25.68 -9.17
N GLU A 121 11.09 -25.18 -10.17
CA GLU A 121 12.27 -24.36 -9.92
C GLU A 121 11.82 -23.09 -9.20
N VAL A 122 12.21 -22.97 -7.93
CA VAL A 122 11.95 -21.80 -7.10
C VAL A 122 12.70 -20.61 -7.72
N PRO A 123 12.01 -19.60 -8.30
CA PRO A 123 12.71 -18.44 -8.83
C PRO A 123 13.31 -17.68 -7.66
N VAL A 124 14.63 -17.47 -7.68
CA VAL A 124 15.33 -16.62 -6.72
C VAL A 124 14.70 -15.22 -6.76
N ARG A 125 13.95 -14.90 -5.70
CA ARG A 125 13.23 -13.63 -5.57
C ARG A 125 14.21 -12.46 -5.54
N PRO A 126 14.06 -11.42 -6.37
CA PRO A 126 14.80 -10.18 -6.19
C PRO A 126 14.43 -9.55 -4.84
N GLU A 127 15.44 -9.22 -4.04
CA GLU A 127 15.26 -8.68 -2.70
C GLU A 127 14.60 -7.29 -2.76
N GLY A 128 13.40 -7.15 -2.20
CA GLY A 128 12.72 -5.85 -2.19
C GLY A 128 13.50 -4.80 -1.37
N MET A 129 13.41 -3.52 -1.75
CA MET A 129 14.15 -2.37 -1.15
C MET A 129 14.16 -2.26 0.39
N ARG A 130 13.18 -2.87 1.08
CA ARG A 130 13.14 -2.91 2.55
C ARG A 130 14.13 -3.92 3.14
N VAL A 131 14.41 -5.01 2.43
CA VAL A 131 15.41 -6.02 2.80
C VAL A 131 16.80 -5.45 2.61
N THR A 132 17.05 -4.77 1.48
CA THR A 132 18.33 -4.09 1.21
C THR A 132 18.60 -2.98 2.22
N ARG A 133 17.64 -2.09 2.51
CA ARG A 133 17.78 -1.08 3.57
C ARG A 133 18.02 -1.68 4.96
N ARG A 134 17.43 -2.85 5.26
CA ARG A 134 17.62 -3.54 6.54
C ARG A 134 19.03 -4.14 6.63
N ARG A 135 19.51 -4.83 5.59
CA ARG A 135 20.88 -5.33 5.49
C ARG A 135 21.88 -4.17 5.62
N GLY A 136 21.65 -3.07 4.91
CA GLY A 136 22.47 -1.87 4.99
C GLY A 136 22.56 -1.32 6.41
N ARG A 137 21.42 -1.12 7.10
CA ARG A 137 21.42 -0.62 8.48
C ARG A 137 22.06 -1.58 9.49
N HIS A 138 21.88 -2.89 9.32
CA HIS A 138 22.57 -3.89 10.14
C HIS A 138 24.08 -3.83 9.94
N ALA A 139 24.54 -3.78 8.69
CA ALA A 139 25.95 -3.64 8.35
C ALA A 139 26.55 -2.34 8.90
N THR A 140 25.84 -1.21 8.83
CA THR A 140 26.33 0.06 9.39
C THR A 140 26.43 0.03 10.91
N VAL A 141 25.48 -0.61 11.60
CA VAL A 141 25.54 -0.76 13.07
C VAL A 141 26.70 -1.67 13.47
N HIS A 142 26.89 -2.81 12.80
CA HIS A 142 28.03 -3.70 13.04
C HIS A 142 29.36 -3.01 12.75
N ALA A 143 29.47 -2.26 11.66
CA ALA A 143 30.69 -1.52 11.36
C ALA A 143 31.07 -0.47 12.43
N LEU A 144 30.10 0.14 13.12
CA LEU A 144 30.37 1.05 14.23
C LEU A 144 30.67 0.31 15.54
N TYR A 145 30.00 -0.83 15.74
CA TYR A 145 30.21 -1.71 16.87
C TYR A 145 31.61 -2.33 16.86
N ASP A 146 32.05 -2.84 15.70
CA ASP A 146 33.39 -3.40 15.47
C ASP A 146 34.50 -2.35 15.60
N LYS A 147 34.19 -1.07 15.33
CA LYS A 147 35.08 0.08 15.57
C LYS A 147 35.15 0.50 17.04
N GLY A 148 34.47 -0.18 17.96
CA GLY A 148 34.51 0.08 19.39
C GLY A 148 33.66 1.27 19.85
N VAL A 149 32.74 1.78 19.02
CA VAL A 149 31.79 2.81 19.45
C VAL A 149 30.80 2.18 20.45
N PRO A 150 30.59 2.76 21.64
CA PRO A 150 29.69 2.18 22.62
C PRO A 150 28.26 2.14 22.06
N ILE A 151 27.55 1.01 22.27
CA ILE A 151 26.18 0.77 21.75
C ILE A 151 25.23 1.93 22.09
N GLN A 152 25.44 2.59 23.24
CA GLN A 152 24.61 3.70 23.71
C GLN A 152 24.76 4.99 22.88
N ALA A 153 25.88 5.17 22.17
CA ALA A 153 26.18 6.36 21.35
C ALA A 153 25.84 6.17 19.85
N ILE A 154 25.79 4.93 19.37
CA ILE A 154 25.41 4.59 17.99
C ILE A 154 24.02 5.14 17.55
N PRO A 155 22.99 5.22 18.42
CA PRO A 155 21.69 5.82 18.08
C PRO A 155 21.83 7.26 17.59
N ASP A 156 22.64 8.06 18.29
CA ASP A 156 22.81 9.48 18.02
C ASP A 156 23.63 9.71 16.74
N VAL A 157 24.61 8.83 16.48
CA VAL A 157 25.45 8.86 15.26
C VAL A 157 24.65 8.48 14.01
N LEU A 158 23.74 7.51 14.09
CA LEU A 158 22.99 7.00 12.94
C LEU A 158 21.57 7.56 12.81
N GLY A 159 21.10 8.35 13.78
CA GLY A 159 19.70 8.79 13.86
C GLY A 159 18.72 7.62 13.95
N LEU A 160 19.12 6.52 14.60
CA LEU A 160 18.32 5.31 14.75
C LEU A 160 17.80 5.19 16.18
N ASP A 161 16.59 4.65 16.33
CA ASP A 161 16.02 4.38 17.66
C ASP A 161 16.89 3.41 18.49
N ARG A 162 17.05 3.70 19.79
CA ARG A 162 17.85 2.92 20.75
C ARG A 162 17.52 1.42 20.73
N LYS A 163 16.23 1.05 20.69
CA LYS A 163 15.83 -0.38 20.65
C LYS A 163 16.18 -1.04 19.32
N THR A 164 16.32 -0.27 18.25
CA THR A 164 16.71 -0.77 16.92
C THR A 164 18.22 -1.02 16.86
N VAL A 165 19.03 -0.10 17.40
CA VAL A 165 20.49 -0.27 17.51
C VAL A 165 20.82 -1.47 18.39
N HIS A 166 20.23 -1.55 19.58
CA HIS A 166 20.46 -2.67 20.51
C HIS A 166 20.10 -4.02 19.86
N ARG A 167 19.00 -4.08 19.09
CA ARG A 167 18.61 -5.29 18.36
C ARG A 167 19.57 -5.65 17.24
N TYR A 168 20.12 -4.66 16.52
CA TYR A 168 21.02 -4.90 15.39
C TYR A 168 22.42 -5.28 15.86
N ALA A 169 22.94 -4.63 16.92
CA ALA A 169 24.25 -4.93 17.50
C ALA A 169 24.36 -6.38 18.01
N HIS A 170 23.31 -6.89 18.66
CA HIS A 170 23.30 -8.27 19.18
C HIS A 170 22.82 -9.34 18.20
N ALA A 171 22.39 -8.96 16.99
CA ALA A 171 21.98 -9.92 15.97
C ALA A 171 23.17 -10.27 15.07
N ALA A 172 23.56 -11.55 15.05
CA ALA A 172 24.63 -12.05 14.19
C ALA A 172 24.34 -11.83 12.70
N THR A 173 23.07 -11.99 12.28
CA THR A 173 22.65 -11.72 10.91
C THR A 173 21.49 -10.73 10.83
N PRO A 174 21.30 -10.01 9.71
CA PRO A 174 20.14 -9.15 9.51
C PRO A 174 18.81 -9.94 9.50
N GLN A 175 18.88 -11.24 9.21
CA GLN A 175 17.79 -12.21 9.32
C GLN A 175 17.40 -12.47 10.78
N ASP A 176 18.36 -12.57 11.71
CA ASP A 176 18.11 -12.80 13.14
C ASP A 176 17.52 -11.56 13.81
N ALA A 177 17.99 -10.38 13.43
CA ALA A 177 17.37 -9.10 13.82
C ALA A 177 15.90 -9.01 13.36
N SER A 178 15.53 -9.74 12.32
CA SER A 178 14.18 -9.83 11.79
C SER A 178 13.31 -10.85 12.52
N LEU A 179 13.90 -11.90 13.08
CA LEU A 179 13.23 -12.99 13.80
C LEU A 179 12.71 -12.56 15.18
N ALA A 180 13.38 -11.60 15.84
CA ALA A 180 12.95 -11.04 17.11
C ALA A 180 11.60 -10.27 17.02
N THR A 181 11.17 -9.90 15.81
CA THR A 181 9.83 -9.37 15.56
C THR A 181 8.96 -10.51 15.04
N GLY A 182 7.85 -10.83 15.69
CA GLY A 182 6.92 -11.94 15.37
C GLY A 182 6.29 -11.95 13.97
N SER A 183 6.82 -11.17 13.03
CA SER A 183 6.39 -11.04 11.63
C SER A 183 6.74 -12.26 10.75
N ARG A 184 7.71 -13.11 11.09
CA ARG A 184 8.00 -14.31 10.27
C ARG A 184 6.90 -15.37 10.36
N ARG A 185 6.35 -15.59 11.56
CA ARG A 185 5.38 -16.66 11.86
C ARG A 185 4.04 -16.54 11.11
N GLN A 186 3.74 -15.38 10.53
CA GLN A 186 2.49 -15.15 9.78
C GLN A 186 2.65 -15.33 8.26
N GLY A 187 3.88 -15.27 7.71
CA GLY A 187 4.13 -15.36 6.28
C GLY A 187 4.23 -16.78 5.71
N GLU A 188 4.46 -17.78 6.57
CA GLU A 188 4.72 -19.16 6.15
C GLU A 188 3.50 -19.81 5.48
N ILE A 189 2.27 -19.58 5.97
CA ILE A 189 1.08 -20.20 5.37
C ILE A 189 0.73 -19.60 4.00
N HIS A 190 1.06 -18.33 3.76
CA HIS A 190 0.72 -17.65 2.52
C HIS A 190 1.49 -18.17 1.31
N ALA A 191 2.70 -18.69 1.52
CA ALA A 191 3.46 -19.37 0.46
C ALA A 191 2.72 -20.62 -0.05
N TYR A 192 1.99 -21.30 0.84
CA TYR A 192 1.22 -22.50 0.53
C TYR A 192 -0.23 -22.21 0.18
N SER A 193 -0.72 -20.98 0.31
CA SER A 193 -2.13 -20.57 0.13
C SER A 193 -2.84 -21.12 -1.12
N PRO A 194 -2.20 -21.27 -2.31
CA PRO A 194 -2.87 -21.85 -3.48
C PRO A 194 -3.31 -23.31 -3.29
N TYR A 195 -2.57 -24.09 -2.48
CA TYR A 195 -2.84 -25.52 -2.29
C TYR A 195 -4.10 -25.79 -1.43
N PRO A 196 -4.24 -25.28 -0.19
CA PRO A 196 -5.46 -25.43 0.59
C PRO A 196 -6.67 -24.81 -0.12
N GLN A 197 -6.48 -23.75 -0.91
CA GLN A 197 -7.55 -23.14 -1.70
C GLN A 197 -8.10 -24.12 -2.75
N ARG A 198 -7.22 -24.79 -3.50
CA ARG A 198 -7.60 -25.80 -4.51
C ARG A 198 -8.31 -26.98 -3.86
N ARG A 199 -7.72 -27.55 -2.80
CA ARG A 199 -8.29 -28.67 -2.03
C ARG A 199 -9.65 -28.32 -1.42
N TRP A 200 -9.83 -27.07 -0.99
CA TRP A 200 -11.09 -26.56 -0.50
C TRP A 200 -12.18 -26.53 -1.58
N ASN A 201 -11.82 -26.07 -2.78
CA ASN A 201 -12.73 -26.06 -3.93
C ASN A 201 -13.05 -27.49 -4.43
N GLU A 202 -12.16 -28.46 -4.21
CA GLU A 202 -12.39 -29.89 -4.40
C GLU A 202 -13.25 -30.53 -3.28
N GLY A 203 -13.67 -29.77 -2.27
CA GLY A 203 -14.55 -30.23 -1.19
C GLY A 203 -13.83 -30.72 0.08
N CYS A 204 -12.50 -30.65 0.16
CA CYS A 204 -11.77 -30.97 1.39
C CYS A 204 -11.93 -29.83 2.42
N THR A 205 -12.81 -30.05 3.40
CA THR A 205 -13.13 -29.06 4.45
C THR A 205 -12.45 -29.31 5.79
N ASP A 206 -11.72 -30.42 5.91
CA ASP A 206 -10.98 -30.79 7.13
C ASP A 206 -9.61 -30.11 7.20
N ALA A 207 -9.45 -29.24 8.19
CA ALA A 207 -8.21 -28.53 8.45
C ALA A 207 -7.07 -29.42 9.00
N ALA A 208 -7.38 -30.62 9.53
CA ALA A 208 -6.36 -31.58 9.94
C ALA A 208 -5.66 -32.18 8.71
N ARG A 209 -6.47 -32.67 7.77
CA ARG A 209 -5.99 -33.21 6.48
C ARG A 209 -5.19 -32.17 5.69
N LEU A 210 -5.70 -30.94 5.56
CA LEU A 210 -4.98 -29.85 4.88
C LEU A 210 -3.66 -29.50 5.56
N HIS A 211 -3.58 -29.61 6.90
CA HIS A 211 -2.34 -29.34 7.63
C HIS A 211 -1.28 -30.40 7.35
N THR A 212 -1.66 -31.69 7.37
CA THR A 212 -0.75 -32.79 7.01
C THR A 212 -0.24 -32.65 5.58
N GLU A 213 -1.15 -32.44 4.62
CA GLU A 213 -0.79 -32.29 3.19
C GLU A 213 0.14 -31.09 2.95
N ILE A 214 -0.06 -29.97 3.64
CA ILE A 214 0.79 -28.77 3.49
C ILE A 214 2.11 -28.92 4.27
N SER A 215 2.13 -29.67 5.37
CA SER A 215 3.35 -29.99 6.10
C SER A 215 4.28 -30.91 5.31
N GLU A 216 3.74 -31.84 4.51
CA GLU A 216 4.52 -32.62 3.53
C GLU A 216 5.18 -31.74 2.46
N LEU A 217 4.54 -30.61 2.11
CA LEU A 217 5.11 -29.59 1.23
C LEU A 217 6.12 -28.65 1.94
N GLY A 218 6.47 -28.92 3.20
CA GLY A 218 7.48 -28.19 3.96
C GLY A 218 6.94 -27.09 4.89
N PHE A 219 5.63 -27.04 5.13
CA PHE A 219 5.06 -26.08 6.07
C PHE A 219 5.27 -26.50 7.54
N THR A 220 5.95 -25.63 8.29
CA THR A 220 6.28 -25.82 9.71
C THR A 220 5.29 -25.14 10.68
N GLY A 221 4.21 -24.54 10.16
CA GLY A 221 3.25 -23.82 10.98
C GLY A 221 2.18 -24.72 11.63
N SER A 222 1.42 -24.14 12.56
CA SER A 222 0.42 -24.88 13.34
C SER A 222 -0.88 -25.19 12.57
N LYS A 223 -1.55 -26.30 12.92
CA LYS A 223 -2.92 -26.62 12.47
C LYS A 223 -3.93 -25.49 12.70
N ARG A 224 -3.75 -24.68 13.76
CA ARG A 224 -4.61 -23.51 14.04
C ARG A 224 -4.47 -22.42 12.97
N THR A 225 -3.28 -22.27 12.39
CA THR A 225 -3.01 -21.35 11.27
C THR A 225 -3.76 -21.81 10.02
N VAL A 226 -3.69 -23.12 9.72
CA VAL A 226 -4.42 -23.74 8.59
C VAL A 226 -5.92 -23.66 8.77
N ARG A 227 -6.44 -23.77 10.00
CA ARG A 227 -7.88 -23.63 10.29
C ARG A 227 -8.39 -22.19 10.15
N ARG A 228 -7.56 -21.19 10.51
CA ARG A 228 -7.93 -19.76 10.44
C ARG A 228 -8.06 -19.27 9.00
N HIS A 229 -7.18 -19.73 8.10
CA HIS A 229 -7.16 -19.30 6.70
C HIS A 229 -8.49 -19.54 5.94
N PRO A 230 -9.12 -20.74 5.99
CA PRO A 230 -10.42 -20.97 5.38
C PRO A 230 -11.60 -20.43 6.21
N GLN A 231 -11.43 -19.99 7.47
CA GLN A 231 -12.51 -19.32 8.21
C GLN A 231 -12.91 -17.99 7.58
N GLU A 232 -11.96 -17.25 7.01
CA GLU A 232 -12.23 -16.04 6.22
C GLU A 232 -13.07 -16.34 4.98
N ASN A 233 -12.85 -17.51 4.36
CA ASN A 233 -13.64 -17.98 3.22
C ASN A 233 -15.05 -18.44 3.67
N ARG A 234 -15.17 -19.18 4.79
CA ARG A 234 -16.46 -19.63 5.35
C ARG A 234 -17.41 -18.47 5.67
N ALA A 235 -16.89 -17.37 6.24
CA ALA A 235 -17.70 -16.20 6.58
C ALA A 235 -18.38 -15.54 5.37
N SER A 236 -17.88 -15.81 4.16
CA SER A 236 -18.43 -15.26 2.91
C SER A 236 -19.38 -16.20 2.16
N GLY A 237 -19.52 -17.47 2.58
CA GLY A 237 -20.48 -18.43 2.03
C GLY A 237 -20.31 -18.80 0.55
N LYS A 238 -19.22 -18.37 -0.10
CA LYS A 238 -18.93 -18.58 -1.53
C LYS A 238 -17.62 -19.36 -1.70
N PRO A 239 -17.47 -20.15 -2.79
CA PRO A 239 -16.20 -20.74 -3.14
C PRO A 239 -15.15 -19.64 -3.23
N ALA A 240 -13.98 -19.93 -2.68
CA ALA A 240 -12.98 -18.91 -2.43
C ALA A 240 -12.44 -18.42 -3.78
N PRO A 241 -12.61 -17.13 -4.13
CA PRO A 241 -12.36 -16.67 -5.49
C PRO A 241 -10.89 -16.83 -5.83
N ASP A 242 -10.58 -17.50 -6.94
CA ASP A 242 -9.34 -17.23 -7.67
C ASP A 242 -9.41 -15.75 -8.01
N LYS A 243 -8.63 -14.92 -7.33
CA LYS A 243 -8.51 -13.51 -7.72
C LYS A 243 -7.46 -13.46 -8.83
N PRO A 244 -7.83 -13.40 -10.13
CA PRO A 244 -6.88 -12.88 -11.08
C PRO A 244 -6.44 -11.48 -10.61
N LYS A 245 -5.20 -11.10 -10.90
CA LYS A 245 -4.61 -9.81 -10.53
C LYS A 245 -5.22 -8.66 -11.36
N THR A 246 -6.54 -8.53 -11.41
CA THR A 246 -7.20 -7.46 -12.17
C THR A 246 -7.01 -6.12 -11.48
N LEU A 247 -6.85 -5.07 -12.28
CA LEU A 247 -6.76 -3.71 -11.76
C LEU A 247 -8.13 -3.32 -11.18
N THR A 248 -8.16 -2.86 -9.94
CA THR A 248 -9.40 -2.30 -9.36
C THR A 248 -9.66 -0.90 -9.91
N VAL A 249 -10.93 -0.48 -9.97
CA VAL A 249 -11.35 0.89 -10.37
C VAL A 249 -10.51 1.94 -9.65
N ARG A 250 -10.43 1.84 -8.31
CA ARG A 250 -9.65 2.76 -7.48
C ARG A 250 -8.15 2.77 -7.79
N THR A 251 -7.58 1.61 -8.13
CA THR A 251 -6.17 1.54 -8.54
C THR A 251 -5.97 2.21 -9.90
N ALA A 252 -6.88 1.98 -10.87
CA ALA A 252 -6.81 2.61 -12.19
C ALA A 252 -7.02 4.14 -12.11
N THR A 253 -8.01 4.61 -11.34
CA THR A 253 -8.20 6.04 -11.04
C THR A 253 -6.93 6.66 -10.47
N TRP A 254 -6.28 5.99 -9.51
CA TRP A 254 -5.03 6.47 -8.94
C TRP A 254 -3.90 6.52 -9.98
N LEU A 255 -3.77 5.53 -10.87
CA LEU A 255 -2.75 5.56 -11.94
C LEU A 255 -2.95 6.74 -12.89
N ILE A 256 -4.19 7.03 -13.26
CA ILE A 256 -4.57 8.14 -14.15
C ILE A 256 -4.25 9.50 -13.52
N THR A 257 -4.66 9.69 -12.25
CA THR A 257 -4.52 10.97 -11.55
C THR A 257 -3.18 11.14 -10.81
N SER A 258 -2.30 10.14 -10.77
CA SER A 258 -0.97 10.32 -10.17
C SER A 258 -0.03 11.08 -11.10
N HIS A 259 0.81 11.93 -10.52
CA HIS A 259 1.89 12.59 -11.23
C HIS A 259 2.88 11.54 -11.79
N PRO A 260 3.36 11.68 -13.05
CA PRO A 260 4.27 10.73 -13.67
C PRO A 260 5.51 10.43 -12.81
N ASP A 261 6.12 11.45 -12.20
CA ASP A 261 7.32 11.33 -11.36
C ASP A 261 7.13 10.48 -10.09
N HIS A 262 5.89 10.16 -9.72
CA HIS A 262 5.56 9.37 -8.53
C HIS A 262 5.16 7.93 -8.86
N LEU A 263 5.13 7.56 -10.14
CA LEU A 263 4.83 6.22 -10.61
C LEU A 263 6.13 5.39 -10.72
N ASP A 264 6.14 4.22 -10.09
CA ASP A 264 7.21 3.24 -10.30
C ASP A 264 7.05 2.56 -11.67
N GLU A 265 8.14 2.02 -12.21
CA GLU A 265 8.19 1.38 -13.54
C GLU A 265 7.03 0.37 -13.76
N ARG A 266 6.70 -0.41 -12.73
CA ARG A 266 5.59 -1.38 -12.79
C ARG A 266 4.23 -0.71 -12.93
N SER A 267 3.99 0.38 -12.21
CA SER A 267 2.75 1.16 -12.31
C SER A 267 2.66 1.91 -13.63
N THR A 268 3.79 2.42 -14.14
CA THR A 268 3.89 3.04 -15.47
C THR A 268 3.57 2.04 -16.58
N LEU A 269 4.10 0.81 -16.50
CA LEU A 269 3.76 -0.27 -17.44
C LEU A 269 2.28 -0.66 -17.36
N LYS A 270 1.72 -0.77 -16.15
CA LYS A 270 0.28 -1.04 -15.96
C LYS A 270 -0.59 0.05 -16.56
N LEU A 271 -0.22 1.32 -16.36
CA LEU A 271 -0.91 2.46 -16.94
C LEU A 271 -0.83 2.40 -18.48
N LYS A 272 0.36 2.22 -19.06
CA LYS A 272 0.54 2.10 -20.51
C LYS A 272 -0.30 0.97 -21.12
N LYS A 273 -0.33 -0.20 -20.48
CA LYS A 273 -1.18 -1.33 -20.90
C LYS A 273 -2.67 -1.00 -20.81
N LEU A 274 -3.09 -0.22 -19.81
CA LEU A 274 -4.49 0.20 -19.64
C LEU A 274 -4.92 1.17 -20.74
N LEU A 275 -4.10 2.18 -21.04
CA LEU A 275 -4.41 3.19 -22.06
C LEU A 275 -4.42 2.59 -23.47
N ALA A 276 -3.53 1.64 -23.75
CA ALA A 276 -3.54 0.89 -25.01
C ALA A 276 -4.82 0.05 -25.24
N ARG A 277 -5.56 -0.29 -24.18
CA ARG A 277 -6.78 -1.11 -24.25
C ARG A 277 -8.07 -0.29 -24.40
N SER A 278 -8.06 0.99 -24.04
CA SER A 278 -9.25 1.85 -24.09
C SER A 278 -8.85 3.28 -24.47
N PRO A 279 -9.22 3.73 -25.69
CA PRO A 279 -8.97 5.11 -26.11
C PRO A 279 -9.77 6.14 -25.28
N GLU A 280 -10.90 5.72 -24.69
CA GLU A 280 -11.71 6.59 -23.82
C GLU A 280 -10.98 6.93 -22.51
N LEU A 281 -10.26 5.95 -21.93
CA LEU A 281 -9.43 6.20 -20.73
C LEU A 281 -8.17 7.01 -21.07
N ASP A 282 -7.64 6.88 -22.29
CA ASP A 282 -6.54 7.69 -22.80
C ASP A 282 -6.94 9.18 -22.94
N ALA A 283 -8.10 9.45 -23.53
CA ALA A 283 -8.67 10.80 -23.60
C ALA A 283 -8.86 11.43 -22.21
N VAL A 284 -9.32 10.64 -21.22
CA VAL A 284 -9.45 11.11 -19.84
C VAL A 284 -8.09 11.40 -19.20
N THR A 285 -7.06 10.59 -19.47
CA THR A 285 -5.70 10.91 -18.98
C THR A 285 -5.19 12.23 -19.54
N LEU A 286 -5.40 12.49 -20.83
CA LEU A 286 -4.99 13.73 -21.50
C LEU A 286 -5.69 14.97 -20.90
N CYS A 287 -6.98 14.88 -20.61
CA CYS A 287 -7.72 15.98 -19.97
C CYS A 287 -7.34 16.20 -18.50
N SER A 288 -6.88 15.15 -17.80
CA SER A 288 -6.58 15.20 -16.37
C SER A 288 -5.14 15.65 -16.06
N ARG A 289 -4.22 15.49 -17.02
CA ARG A 289 -2.82 15.89 -16.88
C ARG A 289 -2.63 17.19 -17.64
N PRO A 290 -2.28 18.30 -16.99
CA PRO A 290 -1.89 19.49 -17.74
C PRO A 290 -0.70 19.09 -18.62
N GLN A 291 -0.85 19.22 -19.93
CA GLN A 291 0.29 19.09 -20.85
C GLN A 291 1.38 20.04 -20.33
N GLU A 292 2.60 19.52 -20.12
CA GLU A 292 3.76 20.38 -20.14
C GLU A 292 3.73 21.07 -21.50
N VAL A 293 3.37 22.35 -21.49
CA VAL A 293 3.47 23.21 -22.65
C VAL A 293 4.96 23.24 -22.98
N ASP A 294 5.33 22.54 -24.04
CA ASP A 294 6.65 22.55 -24.66
C ASP A 294 7.15 24.00 -24.74
N GLN A 295 8.11 24.36 -23.89
CA GLN A 295 8.77 25.67 -23.89
C GLN A 295 9.78 25.81 -25.04
N ASN A 296 9.53 25.16 -26.18
CA ASN A 296 10.40 25.20 -27.36
C ASN A 296 9.64 25.69 -28.61
N ARG A 297 9.22 26.95 -28.57
CA ARG A 297 9.00 27.77 -29.77
C ARG A 297 9.43 29.20 -29.48
N THR A 298 10.73 29.44 -29.57
CA THR A 298 11.28 30.77 -29.83
C THR A 298 12.64 30.60 -30.51
N THR A 299 12.61 30.63 -31.83
CA THR A 299 13.65 31.17 -32.71
C THR A 299 12.95 32.01 -33.75
#